data_AF-A0A6A5T731-F1
#
_entry.id   AF-A0A6A5T731-F1
#
_cell.length_a   1.000
_cell.length_b   1.000
_cell.length_c   1.000
_cell.angle_alpha   90.00
_cell.angle_beta   90.00
_cell.angle_gamma   90.00
#
_symmetry.space_group_name_H-M   'P 1'
#
loop_
_entity.id
_entity.type
_entity.pdbx_description
1 polymer ?
#
loop_
_entity_poly.entity_id
_entity_poly.type
_entity_poly.pdbx_seq_one_letter_code
_entity_poly.pdbx_strand_id
1 'polypeptide(L)'
;MEPAAAGVLYAAENFLEGAVALVKGITHPTLPLKAKLARISLVPLPRSQHTISVVKGRAYIFGGETESGKLADNDMHVVILPSSGVLEADYTKYVARASNGLDDVPNSRKGHTSVVIGDSIYMFGGEVEGVMNEKGRVWVYDTVVNTWSYLDPAPGSLFPSQRIGHASAGSDLPGPKTTTYTERAPQAPADPATVVPEPAAANSYGTIFVMGGRDTSSGQLTNDALAFDVKIRTWSNIPSPSGQPREGASLALVGSRLYRFGGKGVETFTSGTTESLDASHVWKHAGGGTTPLTSGWGWEEVKHVDSKGSAVVAPQARSDAGLVGVTTGQGRHYLLAVGGETENGSYLDDIWALQLSPEHSTAAAMKDSIRASIKKDTHESQWAEVLYQHVDTKGEEEKEIPGRPKKGLGARGQFGIANGTEVDGATCVVWGGVDTEGKVMGDGWMVTVDR
;
A
#
# COMPACT_ATOMS: atom_id res chain seq x y z
N MET A 1 -37.42 3.70 41.67
CA MET A 1 -37.21 4.06 40.25
C MET A 1 -36.31 2.99 39.66
N GLU A 2 -36.86 2.21 38.75
CA GLU A 2 -36.32 0.91 38.33
C GLU A 2 -35.26 1.06 37.21
N PRO A 3 -34.07 0.44 37.35
CA PRO A 3 -33.01 0.45 36.33
C PRO A 3 -33.40 -0.28 35.03
N ALA A 4 -34.49 -1.05 35.04
CA ALA A 4 -35.00 -1.77 33.87
C ALA A 4 -35.59 -0.83 32.80
N ALA A 5 -36.18 0.30 33.18
CA ALA A 5 -36.77 1.25 32.24
C ALA A 5 -35.71 2.04 31.45
N ALA A 6 -34.54 2.30 32.06
CA ALA A 6 -33.43 2.99 31.41
C ALA A 6 -32.75 2.11 30.35
N GLY A 7 -32.62 0.79 30.61
CA GLY A 7 -32.02 -0.15 29.66
C GLY A 7 -32.85 -0.36 28.38
N VAL A 8 -34.18 -0.30 28.49
CA VAL A 8 -35.08 -0.43 27.33
C VAL A 8 -35.08 0.85 26.47
N LEU A 9 -35.00 2.03 27.09
CA LEU A 9 -34.89 3.29 26.34
C LEU A 9 -33.54 3.39 25.60
N TYR A 10 -32.44 3.04 26.27
CA TYR A 10 -31.10 3.05 25.68
C TYR A 10 -30.96 2.04 24.52
N ALA A 11 -31.60 0.87 24.64
CA ALA A 11 -31.65 -0.11 23.56
C ALA A 11 -32.48 0.37 22.36
N ALA A 12 -33.59 1.08 22.61
CA ALA A 12 -34.44 1.63 21.55
C ALA A 12 -33.77 2.81 20.83
N GLU A 13 -33.08 3.71 21.56
CA GLU A 13 -32.31 4.82 20.98
C GLU A 13 -31.15 4.30 20.12
N ASN A 14 -30.37 3.32 20.62
CA ASN A 14 -29.30 2.69 19.84
C ASN A 14 -29.83 1.92 18.62
N PHE A 15 -31.02 1.32 18.71
CA PHE A 15 -31.67 0.65 17.58
C PHE A 15 -32.15 1.65 16.53
N LEU A 16 -32.67 2.81 16.95
CA LEU A 16 -33.09 3.88 16.05
C LEU A 16 -31.89 4.56 15.38
N GLU A 17 -30.82 4.84 16.13
CA GLU A 17 -29.55 5.33 15.58
C GLU A 17 -28.93 4.31 14.63
N GLY A 18 -28.96 3.02 14.99
CA GLY A 18 -28.52 1.93 14.12
C GLY A 18 -29.33 1.81 12.83
N ALA A 19 -30.65 1.98 12.89
CA ALA A 19 -31.53 1.99 11.72
C ALA A 19 -31.33 3.25 10.86
N VAL A 20 -31.14 4.42 11.47
CA VAL A 20 -30.84 5.68 10.76
C VAL A 20 -29.45 5.63 10.13
N ALA A 21 -28.45 5.03 10.79
CA ALA A 21 -27.11 4.79 10.25
C ALA A 21 -27.13 3.77 9.11
N LEU A 22 -27.94 2.71 9.22
CA LEU A 22 -28.17 1.73 8.15
C LEU A 22 -28.82 2.42 6.93
N VAL A 23 -29.88 3.21 7.13
CA VAL A 23 -30.56 3.97 6.07
C VAL A 23 -29.62 5.01 5.45
N LYS A 24 -28.89 5.81 6.24
CA LYS A 24 -27.88 6.77 5.75
C LYS A 24 -26.77 6.08 4.96
N GLY A 25 -26.32 4.92 5.42
CA GLY A 25 -25.31 4.09 4.75
C GLY A 25 -25.81 3.45 3.45
N ILE A 26 -27.12 3.30 3.28
CA ILE A 26 -27.78 2.86 2.03
C ILE A 26 -28.06 4.05 1.09
N THR A 27 -28.19 5.29 1.61
CA THR A 27 -28.50 6.46 0.78
C THR A 27 -27.30 7.30 0.34
N HIS A 28 -26.18 7.28 1.06
CA HIS A 28 -24.99 8.07 0.69
C HIS A 28 -24.31 7.56 -0.60
N PRO A 29 -23.90 8.45 -1.52
CA PRO A 29 -23.05 8.06 -2.64
C PRO A 29 -21.72 7.50 -2.12
N THR A 30 -21.24 6.42 -2.74
CA THR A 30 -19.99 5.72 -2.36
C THR A 30 -18.77 6.25 -3.14
N LEU A 31 -19.04 6.99 -4.21
CA LEU A 31 -18.11 7.78 -5.01
C LEU A 31 -18.77 9.11 -5.39
N PRO A 32 -17.99 10.17 -5.68
CA PRO A 32 -16.54 10.25 -5.48
C PRO A 32 -16.18 10.27 -3.99
N LEU A 33 -15.01 9.70 -3.65
CA LEU A 33 -14.47 9.80 -2.29
C LEU A 33 -14.07 11.24 -2.00
N LYS A 34 -14.13 11.61 -0.72
CA LYS A 34 -13.60 12.87 -0.20
C LYS A 34 -12.31 12.62 0.56
N ALA A 35 -11.30 13.49 0.36
CA ALA A 35 -10.03 13.40 1.06
C ALA A 35 -9.54 14.76 1.56
N LYS A 36 -8.77 14.75 2.64
CA LYS A 36 -8.02 15.90 3.15
C LYS A 36 -6.54 15.73 2.85
N LEU A 37 -5.92 16.78 2.35
CA LEU A 37 -4.50 16.79 1.96
C LEU A 37 -3.74 17.74 2.88
N ALA A 38 -2.94 17.18 3.77
CA ALA A 38 -2.08 17.94 4.67
C ALA A 38 -0.63 17.87 4.20
N ARG A 39 0.02 19.02 4.05
CA ARG A 39 1.41 19.11 3.56
C ARG A 39 2.40 19.02 4.72
N ILE A 40 3.42 18.19 4.57
CA ILE A 40 4.59 18.12 5.45
C ILE A 40 5.75 18.82 4.73
N SER A 41 6.13 20.02 5.17
CA SER A 41 7.14 20.84 4.48
C SER A 41 8.37 21.21 5.31
N LEU A 42 8.35 20.96 6.62
CA LEU A 42 9.43 21.32 7.52
C LEU A 42 10.62 20.35 7.51
N VAL A 43 10.49 19.22 6.80
CA VAL A 43 11.56 18.23 6.66
C VAL A 43 12.05 18.26 5.22
N PRO A 44 13.13 19.00 4.89
CA PRO A 44 13.62 19.12 3.53
C PRO A 44 14.43 17.87 3.15
N LEU A 45 13.74 16.82 2.71
CA LEU A 45 14.38 15.57 2.28
C LEU A 45 14.16 15.33 0.77
N PRO A 46 14.82 16.11 -0.11
CA PRO A 46 14.62 16.03 -1.55
C PRO A 46 15.17 14.72 -2.13
N ARG A 47 14.27 13.91 -2.71
CA ARG A 47 14.63 12.67 -3.41
C ARG A 47 13.52 12.13 -4.32
N SER A 48 13.90 11.40 -5.35
CA SER A 48 13.00 10.65 -6.25
C SER A 48 13.42 9.17 -6.33
N GLN A 49 12.56 8.30 -6.86
CA GLN A 49 12.81 6.86 -7.03
C GLN A 49 13.26 6.14 -5.74
N HIS A 50 12.82 6.68 -4.59
CA HIS A 50 13.04 6.13 -3.26
C HIS A 50 11.80 5.34 -2.83
N THR A 51 11.91 4.65 -1.69
CA THR A 51 10.75 4.06 -1.05
C THR A 51 10.41 4.77 0.26
N ILE A 52 9.12 4.73 0.59
CA ILE A 52 8.60 5.10 1.90
C ILE A 52 7.85 3.88 2.46
N SER A 53 7.94 3.67 3.77
CA SER A 53 7.17 2.67 4.51
C SER A 53 6.66 3.32 5.80
N VAL A 54 5.38 3.15 6.13
CA VAL A 54 4.83 3.70 7.39
C VAL A 54 4.64 2.59 8.39
N VAL A 55 5.27 2.71 9.56
CA VAL A 55 5.15 1.76 10.67
C VAL A 55 4.90 2.55 11.94
N LYS A 56 3.79 2.25 12.63
CA LYS A 56 3.43 2.84 13.94
C LYS A 56 3.64 4.36 14.01
N GLY A 57 3.09 5.04 13.02
CA GLY A 57 3.10 6.50 12.89
C GLY A 57 4.42 7.17 12.53
N ARG A 58 5.36 6.39 11.99
CA ARG A 58 6.63 6.87 11.48
C ARG A 58 6.77 6.51 10.01
N ALA A 59 7.11 7.50 9.19
CA ALA A 59 7.50 7.30 7.80
C ALA A 59 9.00 7.04 7.72
N TYR A 60 9.36 5.84 7.25
CA TYR A 60 10.71 5.38 6.99
C TYR A 60 11.00 5.58 5.50
N ILE A 61 12.03 6.34 5.17
CA ILE A 61 12.38 6.76 3.82
C ILE A 61 13.81 6.28 3.52
N PHE A 62 13.99 5.53 2.45
CA PHE A 62 15.28 4.94 2.09
C PHE A 62 15.62 5.09 0.60
N GLY A 63 16.91 5.36 0.34
CA GLY A 63 17.48 5.45 -0.99
C GLY A 63 16.88 6.56 -1.86
N GLY A 64 16.92 6.32 -3.18
CA GLY A 64 16.49 7.24 -4.22
C GLY A 64 17.65 7.97 -4.90
N GLU A 65 17.29 9.00 -5.64
CA GLU A 65 18.20 9.91 -6.32
C GLU A 65 18.00 11.35 -5.80
N THR A 66 19.09 12.09 -5.68
CA THR A 66 19.09 13.51 -5.26
C THR A 66 18.97 14.43 -6.47
N GLU A 67 18.76 15.73 -6.23
CA GLU A 67 18.73 16.76 -7.29
C GLU A 67 20.01 16.78 -8.16
N SER A 68 21.14 16.31 -7.63
CA SER A 68 22.39 16.21 -8.38
C SER A 68 22.44 15.05 -9.40
N GLY A 69 21.39 14.23 -9.49
CA GLY A 69 21.36 13.02 -10.31
C GLY A 69 22.14 11.84 -9.71
N LYS A 70 22.66 11.99 -8.48
CA LYS A 70 23.39 10.94 -7.76
C LYS A 70 22.47 10.16 -6.84
N LEU A 71 22.78 8.88 -6.64
CA LEU A 71 22.13 8.07 -5.63
C LEU A 71 22.20 8.78 -4.27
N ALA A 72 21.07 8.77 -3.57
CA ALA A 72 21.00 9.24 -2.20
C ALA A 72 21.85 8.33 -1.28
N ASP A 73 22.07 8.78 -0.05
CA ASP A 73 22.72 7.94 0.97
C ASP A 73 21.94 6.64 1.24
N ASN A 74 22.57 5.73 1.97
CA ASN A 74 21.96 4.49 2.46
C ASN A 74 21.53 4.60 3.92
N ASP A 75 21.35 5.80 4.44
CA ASP A 75 20.82 5.99 5.78
C ASP A 75 19.30 5.76 5.78
N MET A 76 18.76 5.38 6.93
CA MET A 76 17.31 5.35 7.13
C MET A 76 16.85 6.70 7.66
N HIS A 77 15.96 7.37 6.92
CA HIS A 77 15.35 8.63 7.32
C HIS A 77 13.98 8.38 7.92
N VAL A 78 13.75 8.87 9.14
CA VAL A 78 12.53 8.61 9.89
C VAL A 78 11.86 9.93 10.19
N VAL A 79 10.63 10.08 9.72
CA VAL A 79 9.76 11.22 9.97
C VAL A 79 8.62 10.78 10.87
N ILE A 80 8.52 11.36 12.06
CA ILE A 80 7.34 11.20 12.91
C ILE A 80 6.20 11.98 12.26
N LEU A 81 5.12 11.29 11.94
CA LEU A 81 4.00 11.90 11.24
C LEU A 81 3.17 12.77 12.20
N PRO A 82 2.68 13.94 11.76
CA PRO A 82 1.74 14.73 12.54
C PRO A 82 0.48 13.93 12.92
N SER A 83 0.03 14.03 14.16
CA SER A 83 -1.16 13.34 14.67
C SER A 83 -1.87 14.19 15.74
N SER A 84 -3.00 13.70 16.29
CA SER A 84 -3.87 14.45 17.23
C SER A 84 -3.21 14.96 18.54
N GLY A 85 -1.92 14.71 18.76
CA GLY A 85 -1.11 15.34 19.81
C GLY A 85 0.30 15.77 19.37
N VAL A 86 0.65 15.59 18.09
CA VAL A 86 1.96 15.93 17.51
C VAL A 86 1.70 16.84 16.31
N LEU A 87 1.86 18.15 16.50
CA LEU A 87 1.48 19.15 15.49
C LEU A 87 2.52 19.33 14.38
N GLU A 88 3.77 18.96 14.64
CA GLU A 88 4.88 19.10 13.70
C GLU A 88 5.57 17.77 13.49
N ALA A 89 5.98 17.54 12.25
CA ALA A 89 6.77 16.37 11.92
C ALA A 89 8.18 16.53 12.50
N ASP A 90 8.64 15.52 13.24
CA ASP A 90 10.03 15.45 13.71
C ASP A 90 10.83 14.52 12.80
N TYR A 91 12.11 14.81 12.61
CA TYR A 91 12.98 14.12 11.67
C TYR A 91 14.24 13.61 12.35
N THR A 92 14.48 12.31 12.20
CA THR A 92 15.70 11.64 12.66
C THR A 92 16.33 10.84 11.53
N LYS A 93 17.65 10.86 11.44
CA LYS A 93 18.42 10.04 10.50
C LYS A 93 19.20 8.96 11.25
N TYR A 94 19.08 7.71 10.82
CA TYR A 94 19.83 6.58 11.34
C TYR A 94 20.85 6.13 10.31
N VAL A 95 22.13 6.22 10.68
CA VAL A 95 23.22 5.69 9.85
C VAL A 95 23.05 4.19 9.65
N ALA A 96 23.30 3.71 8.43
CA ALA A 96 23.22 2.29 8.11
C ALA A 96 24.07 1.45 9.07
N ARG A 97 23.43 0.49 9.75
CA ARG A 97 24.08 -0.44 10.69
C ARG A 97 23.52 -1.83 10.54
N ALA A 98 24.38 -2.83 10.41
CA ALA A 98 23.97 -4.23 10.39
C ALA A 98 23.73 -4.74 11.82
N SER A 99 22.71 -5.57 11.99
CA SER A 99 22.37 -6.25 13.25
C SER A 99 23.48 -7.17 13.77
N ASN A 100 24.33 -7.68 12.88
CA ASN A 100 25.47 -8.55 13.22
C ASN A 100 26.77 -7.77 13.51
N GLY A 101 26.75 -6.44 13.47
CA GLY A 101 27.93 -5.59 13.68
C GLY A 101 28.95 -5.60 12.53
N LEU A 102 28.62 -6.22 11.39
CA LEU A 102 29.42 -6.20 10.17
C LEU A 102 28.95 -5.07 9.23
N ASP A 103 29.45 -5.07 7.99
CA ASP A 103 29.06 -4.13 6.93
C ASP A 103 27.94 -4.69 6.02
N ASP A 104 27.09 -5.54 6.59
CA ASP A 104 25.95 -6.16 5.89
C ASP A 104 24.75 -5.22 5.85
N VAL A 105 24.91 -4.11 5.13
CA VAL A 105 23.88 -3.09 4.91
C VAL A 105 23.60 -2.92 3.42
N PRO A 106 22.38 -2.52 3.02
CA PRO A 106 22.12 -2.23 1.62
C PRO A 106 22.94 -1.02 1.14
N ASN A 107 23.53 -1.14 -0.04
CA ASN A 107 24.10 0.00 -0.74
C ASN A 107 23.04 1.05 -1.09
N SER A 108 23.49 2.29 -1.23
CA SER A 108 22.74 3.38 -1.88
C SER A 108 22.16 2.90 -3.20
N ARG A 109 20.85 3.12 -3.39
CA ARG A 109 20.09 2.59 -4.53
C ARG A 109 18.84 3.39 -4.85
N LYS A 110 18.36 3.25 -6.08
CA LYS A 110 17.07 3.82 -6.54
C LYS A 110 16.21 2.76 -7.26
N GLY A 111 14.92 3.03 -7.41
CA GLY A 111 14.00 2.18 -8.17
C GLY A 111 13.75 0.79 -7.55
N HIS A 112 14.12 0.62 -6.27
CA HIS A 112 13.79 -0.55 -5.46
C HIS A 112 12.34 -0.45 -4.98
N THR A 113 11.81 -1.56 -4.47
CA THR A 113 10.52 -1.55 -3.78
C THR A 113 10.68 -1.96 -2.32
N SER A 114 9.74 -1.53 -1.48
CA SER A 114 9.69 -1.93 -0.07
C SER A 114 8.27 -2.27 0.34
N VAL A 115 8.13 -3.24 1.23
CA VAL A 115 6.84 -3.63 1.84
C VAL A 115 7.00 -3.74 3.36
N VAL A 116 5.90 -3.52 4.08
CA VAL A 116 5.82 -3.71 5.53
C VAL A 116 5.14 -5.05 5.82
N ILE A 117 5.75 -5.87 6.68
CA ILE A 117 5.15 -7.08 7.24
C ILE A 117 5.38 -7.03 8.75
N GLY A 118 4.30 -7.02 9.52
CA GLY A 118 4.32 -6.67 10.93
C GLY A 118 4.94 -5.29 11.16
N ASP A 119 6.03 -5.26 11.94
CA ASP A 119 6.78 -4.04 12.24
C ASP A 119 8.09 -3.92 11.43
N SER A 120 8.37 -4.85 10.52
CA SER A 120 9.63 -4.87 9.76
C SER A 120 9.41 -4.41 8.32
N ILE A 121 10.42 -3.75 7.76
CA ILE A 121 10.42 -3.28 6.38
C ILE A 121 11.30 -4.21 5.55
N TYR A 122 10.77 -4.72 4.45
CA TYR A 122 11.46 -5.62 3.54
C TYR A 122 11.67 -4.90 2.21
N MET A 123 12.90 -4.95 1.68
CA MET A 123 13.28 -4.27 0.46
C MET A 123 13.88 -5.24 -0.56
N PHE A 124 13.48 -5.09 -1.82
CA PHE A 124 13.97 -5.90 -2.92
C PHE A 124 14.36 -5.03 -4.14
N GLY A 125 15.39 -5.48 -4.84
CA GLY A 125 15.83 -4.91 -6.11
C GLY A 125 16.48 -3.53 -5.98
N GLY A 126 16.30 -2.72 -7.02
CA GLY A 126 16.94 -1.42 -7.18
C GLY A 126 18.20 -1.47 -8.01
N GLU A 127 18.61 -0.29 -8.48
CA GLU A 127 19.88 -0.06 -9.14
C GLU A 127 20.85 0.59 -8.14
N VAL A 128 22.09 0.11 -8.12
CA VAL A 128 23.21 0.63 -7.33
C VAL A 128 24.30 1.15 -8.26
N GLU A 129 25.31 1.83 -7.74
CA GLU A 129 26.51 2.12 -8.52
C GLU A 129 27.25 0.83 -8.91
N GLY A 130 27.48 0.65 -10.21
CA GLY A 130 28.13 -0.54 -10.77
C GLY A 130 27.19 -1.72 -11.00
N VAL A 131 27.75 -2.89 -11.28
CA VAL A 131 26.97 -4.12 -11.50
C VAL A 131 26.82 -4.87 -10.18
N MET A 132 25.58 -5.04 -9.74
CA MET A 132 25.25 -5.84 -8.56
C MET A 132 24.25 -6.93 -8.91
N ASN A 133 24.48 -8.12 -8.34
CA ASN A 133 23.51 -9.20 -8.36
C ASN A 133 23.40 -9.77 -6.95
N GLU A 134 22.36 -9.37 -6.23
CA GLU A 134 22.11 -9.81 -4.85
C GLU A 134 21.46 -11.21 -4.80
N LYS A 135 21.37 -11.93 -5.93
CA LYS A 135 20.90 -13.32 -6.04
C LYS A 135 19.56 -13.57 -5.34
N GLY A 136 18.62 -12.64 -5.48
CA GLY A 136 17.28 -12.77 -4.88
C GLY A 136 17.19 -12.40 -3.40
N ARG A 137 18.25 -11.83 -2.81
CA ARG A 137 18.27 -11.33 -1.44
C ARG A 137 17.14 -10.34 -1.19
N VAL A 138 16.50 -10.48 -0.04
CA VAL A 138 15.58 -9.49 0.52
C VAL A 138 16.26 -8.82 1.71
N TRP A 139 16.42 -7.50 1.66
CA TRP A 139 16.93 -6.73 2.79
C TRP A 139 15.82 -6.52 3.82
N VAL A 140 16.16 -6.57 5.11
CA VAL A 140 15.20 -6.39 6.21
C VAL A 140 15.70 -5.29 7.13
N TYR A 141 14.86 -4.28 7.34
CA TYR A 141 15.07 -3.25 8.34
C TYR A 141 14.17 -3.48 9.55
N ASP A 142 14.79 -3.64 10.72
CA ASP A 142 14.10 -3.72 11.99
C ASP A 142 13.84 -2.30 12.52
N THR A 143 12.57 -1.92 12.62
CA THR A 143 12.15 -0.57 13.04
C THR A 143 12.26 -0.32 14.56
N VAL A 144 12.43 -1.38 15.35
CA VAL A 144 12.56 -1.30 16.81
C VAL A 144 14.00 -0.99 17.19
N VAL A 145 14.96 -1.72 16.61
CA VAL A 145 16.39 -1.54 16.91
C VAL A 145 17.13 -0.69 15.88
N ASN A 146 16.47 -0.30 14.78
CA ASN A 146 17.01 0.54 13.70
C ASN A 146 18.26 -0.07 13.03
N THR A 147 18.22 -1.36 12.72
CA THR A 147 19.33 -2.09 12.07
C THR A 147 18.88 -2.89 10.85
N TRP A 148 19.81 -3.08 9.92
CA TRP A 148 19.64 -3.93 8.75
C TRP A 148 20.03 -5.39 9.03
N SER A 149 19.36 -6.29 8.32
CA SER A 149 19.72 -7.68 8.12
C SER A 149 19.26 -8.09 6.71
N TYR A 150 19.38 -9.36 6.36
CA TYR A 150 18.92 -9.85 5.07
C TYR A 150 18.44 -11.29 5.14
N LEU A 151 17.62 -11.65 4.15
CA LEU A 151 17.16 -13.00 3.87
C LEU A 151 17.65 -13.40 2.48
N ASP A 152 18.71 -14.21 2.45
CA ASP A 152 19.10 -14.88 1.22
C ASP A 152 18.13 -16.04 0.94
N PRO A 153 17.75 -16.26 -0.34
CA PRO A 153 16.92 -17.40 -0.70
C PRO A 153 17.52 -18.73 -0.24
N ALA A 154 16.66 -19.65 0.17
CA ALA A 154 17.07 -21.01 0.53
C ALA A 154 17.78 -21.70 -0.65
N PRO A 155 18.76 -22.59 -0.39
CA PRO A 155 19.45 -23.31 -1.45
C PRO A 155 18.49 -24.01 -2.42
N GLY A 156 18.66 -23.79 -3.72
CA GLY A 156 17.80 -24.36 -4.76
C GLY A 156 16.49 -23.60 -5.01
N SER A 157 16.20 -22.54 -4.24
CA SER A 157 15.13 -21.61 -4.57
C SER A 157 15.44 -20.93 -5.90
N LEU A 158 14.41 -20.79 -6.74
CA LEU A 158 14.43 -19.81 -7.82
C LEU A 158 14.52 -18.41 -7.20
N PHE A 159 14.85 -17.39 -7.98
CA PHE A 159 14.75 -16.01 -7.55
C PHE A 159 14.60 -15.08 -8.75
N PRO A 160 13.91 -13.95 -8.58
CA PRO A 160 13.85 -12.92 -9.61
C PRO A 160 15.23 -12.30 -9.81
N SER A 161 15.51 -11.86 -11.04
CA SER A 161 16.71 -11.10 -11.33
C SER A 161 16.72 -9.73 -10.65
N GLN A 162 17.91 -9.13 -10.51
CA GLN A 162 18.06 -7.76 -10.02
C GLN A 162 17.35 -6.78 -10.97
N ARG A 163 16.49 -5.91 -10.44
CA ARG A 163 15.57 -5.12 -11.27
C ARG A 163 15.13 -3.80 -10.64
N ILE A 164 14.72 -2.86 -11.50
CA ILE A 164 14.09 -1.57 -11.16
C ILE A 164 12.69 -1.47 -11.75
N GLY A 165 11.87 -0.56 -11.23
CA GLY A 165 10.52 -0.29 -11.76
C GLY A 165 9.58 -1.50 -11.67
N HIS A 166 9.91 -2.47 -10.83
CA HIS A 166 9.05 -3.60 -10.51
C HIS A 166 8.01 -3.16 -9.49
N ALA A 167 6.90 -3.88 -9.42
CA ALA A 167 5.85 -3.64 -8.44
C ALA A 167 6.00 -4.62 -7.27
N SER A 168 5.63 -4.21 -6.06
CA SER A 168 5.59 -5.10 -4.91
C SER A 168 4.38 -4.88 -4.01
N ALA A 169 3.94 -5.94 -3.33
CA ALA A 169 2.97 -5.87 -2.26
C ALA A 169 3.34 -6.87 -1.15
N GLY A 170 3.02 -6.54 0.10
CA GLY A 170 3.28 -7.39 1.27
C GLY A 170 1.99 -7.99 1.83
N SER A 171 2.12 -9.14 2.48
CA SER A 171 1.05 -9.76 3.27
C SER A 171 1.62 -10.29 4.59
N ASP A 172 0.91 -10.08 5.68
CA ASP A 172 1.17 -10.75 6.96
C ASP A 172 0.82 -12.25 6.93
N LEU A 173 0.26 -12.74 5.83
CA LEU A 173 -0.06 -14.16 5.65
C LEU A 173 1.09 -14.93 4.99
N PRO A 174 1.33 -16.20 5.37
CA PRO A 174 0.69 -16.88 6.50
C PRO A 174 1.18 -16.27 7.81
N GLY A 175 0.24 -15.89 8.68
CA GLY A 175 0.54 -15.25 9.96
C GLY A 175 0.87 -16.25 11.07
N PRO A 176 1.39 -15.77 12.21
CA PRO A 176 1.56 -16.60 13.40
C PRO A 176 0.22 -17.21 13.82
N LYS A 177 0.20 -18.51 14.15
CA LYS A 177 -1.02 -19.18 14.66
C LYS A 177 -1.32 -18.67 16.06
N THR A 178 -2.26 -17.74 16.20
CA THR A 178 -2.78 -17.35 17.53
C THR A 178 -3.54 -18.53 18.12
N THR A 179 -3.00 -19.14 19.17
CA THR A 179 -3.71 -20.21 19.89
C THR A 179 -4.71 -19.54 20.82
N THR A 180 -5.91 -19.25 20.33
CA THR A 180 -6.99 -18.74 21.18
C THR A 180 -7.46 -19.88 22.09
N TYR A 181 -7.02 -19.86 23.36
CA TYR A 181 -7.57 -20.76 24.37
C TYR A 181 -9.08 -20.49 24.49
N THR A 182 -9.90 -21.42 24.01
CA THR A 182 -11.34 -21.37 24.24
C THR A 182 -11.61 -21.87 25.65
N GLU A 183 -11.79 -20.94 26.57
CA GLU A 183 -12.10 -21.24 27.96
C GLU A 183 -13.47 -21.95 28.03
N ARG A 184 -13.49 -23.22 28.45
CA ARG A 184 -14.71 -23.84 28.96
C ARG A 184 -14.90 -23.35 30.39
N ALA A 185 -15.64 -22.27 30.57
CA ALA A 185 -15.88 -21.65 31.87
C ALA A 185 -16.64 -22.59 32.86
N PRO A 186 -16.64 -22.34 34.20
CA PRO A 186 -16.31 -21.04 34.83
C PRO A 186 -15.49 -21.05 36.17
N GLN A 187 -14.78 -19.94 36.46
CA GLN A 187 -14.98 -19.05 37.65
C GLN A 187 -13.81 -18.11 38.02
N ALA A 188 -12.67 -18.05 37.30
CA ALA A 188 -11.64 -17.03 37.59
C ALA A 188 -11.44 -16.11 36.38
N PRO A 189 -11.52 -14.77 36.51
CA PRO A 189 -11.06 -13.89 35.45
C PRO A 189 -9.58 -14.19 35.19
N ALA A 190 -9.23 -14.51 33.94
CA ALA A 190 -7.84 -14.75 33.56
C ALA A 190 -6.97 -13.57 33.97
N ASP A 191 -5.87 -13.83 34.67
CA ASP A 191 -4.90 -12.78 35.02
C ASP A 191 -4.29 -12.24 33.72
N PRO A 192 -4.53 -10.96 33.37
CA PRO A 192 -4.03 -10.36 32.12
C PRO A 192 -2.50 -10.42 32.02
N ALA A 193 -1.78 -10.53 33.13
CA ALA A 193 -0.32 -10.66 33.15
C ALA A 193 0.18 -12.05 32.74
N THR A 194 -0.69 -13.08 32.76
CA THR A 194 -0.32 -14.47 32.44
C THR A 194 -0.65 -14.90 31.02
N VAL A 195 -1.40 -14.08 30.27
CA VAL A 195 -1.87 -14.39 28.91
C VAL A 195 -1.54 -13.23 27.96
N VAL A 196 -0.30 -12.77 27.97
CA VAL A 196 0.21 -11.90 26.89
C VAL A 196 0.81 -12.82 25.83
N PRO A 197 0.21 -12.95 24.63
CA PRO A 197 0.83 -13.70 23.55
C PRO A 197 2.21 -13.10 23.27
N GLU A 198 3.25 -13.94 23.24
CA GLU A 198 4.57 -13.49 22.82
C GLU A 198 4.49 -12.95 21.39
N PRO A 199 5.12 -11.79 21.10
CA PRO A 199 5.18 -11.28 19.75
C PRO A 199 5.87 -12.31 18.86
N ALA A 200 5.36 -12.48 17.63
CA ALA A 200 5.98 -13.38 16.67
C ALA A 200 7.45 -12.98 16.44
N ALA A 201 8.33 -13.97 16.36
CA ALA A 201 9.73 -13.73 16.09
C ALA A 201 9.91 -12.96 14.76
N ALA A 202 10.89 -12.08 14.69
CA ALA A 202 11.23 -11.37 13.46
C ALA A 202 11.51 -12.37 12.32
N ASN A 203 11.13 -12.02 11.10
CA ASN A 203 11.33 -12.84 9.89
C ASN A 203 10.73 -14.26 9.98
N SER A 204 9.66 -14.45 10.75
CA SER A 204 9.04 -15.77 10.95
C SER A 204 7.73 -16.02 10.19
N TYR A 205 7.22 -15.00 9.50
CA TYR A 205 5.92 -15.04 8.84
C TYR A 205 5.81 -13.99 7.72
N GLY A 206 4.78 -14.14 6.89
CA GLY A 206 4.44 -13.21 5.82
C GLY A 206 4.94 -13.59 4.43
N THR A 207 4.41 -12.88 3.43
CA THR A 207 4.69 -13.09 2.01
C THR A 207 4.98 -11.75 1.32
N ILE A 208 6.00 -11.71 0.47
CA ILE A 208 6.31 -10.56 -0.38
C ILE A 208 6.01 -10.95 -1.82
N PHE A 209 5.23 -10.13 -2.53
CA PHE A 209 4.95 -10.30 -3.95
C PHE A 209 5.82 -9.33 -4.75
N VAL A 210 6.45 -9.80 -5.82
CA VAL A 210 7.22 -8.99 -6.77
C VAL A 210 6.77 -9.29 -8.19
N MET A 211 6.63 -8.24 -9.00
CA MET A 211 6.13 -8.37 -10.36
C MET A 211 6.82 -7.43 -11.35
N GLY A 212 7.17 -7.98 -12.52
CA GLY A 212 7.60 -7.23 -13.68
C GLY A 212 8.85 -6.38 -13.42
N GLY A 213 8.90 -5.20 -14.05
CA GLY A 213 10.05 -4.30 -13.98
C GLY A 213 11.09 -4.57 -15.07
N ARG A 214 12.25 -3.96 -14.91
CA ARG A 214 13.38 -4.03 -15.84
C ARG A 214 14.59 -4.62 -15.16
N ASP A 215 15.16 -5.66 -15.76
CA ASP A 215 16.40 -6.26 -15.32
C ASP A 215 17.57 -5.26 -15.43
N THR A 216 18.32 -5.04 -14.35
CA THR A 216 19.38 -4.02 -14.32
C THR A 216 20.62 -4.41 -15.12
N SER A 217 20.81 -5.71 -15.42
CA SER A 217 21.99 -6.21 -16.12
C SER A 217 21.82 -6.26 -17.63
N SER A 218 20.64 -6.71 -18.08
CA SER A 218 20.30 -6.91 -19.49
C SER A 218 19.44 -5.78 -20.05
N GLY A 219 18.82 -4.97 -19.19
CA GLY A 219 17.88 -3.91 -19.58
C GLY A 219 16.53 -4.44 -20.07
N GLN A 220 16.29 -5.76 -20.03
CA GLN A 220 15.05 -6.36 -20.54
C GLN A 220 13.90 -6.15 -19.55
N LEU A 221 12.73 -5.78 -20.10
CA LEU A 221 11.48 -5.77 -19.35
C LEU A 221 11.03 -7.21 -19.09
N THR A 222 10.40 -7.41 -17.94
CA THR A 222 9.84 -8.71 -17.53
C THR A 222 8.36 -8.60 -17.14
N ASN A 223 7.65 -9.73 -17.23
CA ASN A 223 6.27 -9.89 -16.75
C ASN A 223 6.14 -11.04 -15.73
N ASP A 224 7.26 -11.59 -15.26
CA ASP A 224 7.25 -12.60 -14.20
C ASP A 224 6.59 -12.06 -12.92
N ALA A 225 5.96 -12.96 -12.18
CA ALA A 225 5.33 -12.68 -10.91
C ALA A 225 5.76 -13.76 -9.93
N LEU A 226 6.30 -13.33 -8.79
CA LEU A 226 6.84 -14.23 -7.78
C LEU A 226 6.36 -13.84 -6.39
N ALA A 227 6.23 -14.84 -5.52
CA ALA A 227 5.94 -14.69 -4.11
C ALA A 227 7.11 -15.24 -3.28
N PHE A 228 7.63 -14.46 -2.35
CA PHE A 228 8.65 -14.86 -1.38
C PHE A 228 8.00 -15.18 -0.04
N ASP A 229 8.13 -16.42 0.42
CA ASP A 229 7.76 -16.80 1.79
C ASP A 229 8.90 -16.42 2.74
N VAL A 230 8.63 -15.50 3.67
CA VAL A 230 9.62 -14.95 4.60
C VAL A 230 10.18 -16.03 5.53
N LYS A 231 9.33 -16.96 5.96
CA LYS A 231 9.68 -17.97 6.96
C LYS A 231 10.65 -19.01 6.40
N ILE A 232 10.35 -19.54 5.22
CA ILE A 232 11.17 -20.59 4.59
C ILE A 232 12.18 -20.03 3.59
N ARG A 233 12.14 -18.73 3.31
CA ARG A 233 13.03 -17.99 2.41
C ARG A 233 13.01 -18.53 0.99
N THR A 234 11.82 -18.85 0.48
CA THR A 234 11.67 -19.46 -0.85
C THR A 234 10.86 -18.54 -1.75
N TRP A 235 11.40 -18.22 -2.92
CA TRP A 235 10.63 -17.62 -4.01
C TRP A 235 9.88 -18.72 -4.77
N SER A 236 8.60 -18.49 -5.01
CA SER A 236 7.74 -19.34 -5.83
C SER A 236 7.12 -18.52 -6.95
N ASN A 237 7.02 -19.10 -8.14
CA ASN A 237 6.27 -18.48 -9.22
C ASN A 237 4.78 -18.46 -8.86
N ILE A 238 4.14 -17.33 -9.15
CA ILE A 238 2.68 -17.20 -9.21
C ILE A 238 2.28 -16.94 -10.67
N PRO A 239 1.00 -17.00 -11.04
CA PRO A 239 0.59 -16.69 -12.41
C PRO A 239 1.12 -15.32 -12.84
N SER A 240 1.77 -15.26 -13.99
CA SER A 240 2.15 -14.00 -14.61
C SER A 240 0.93 -13.31 -15.22
N PRO A 241 0.83 -11.97 -15.17
CA PRO A 241 -0.21 -11.24 -15.89
C PRO A 241 -0.13 -11.51 -17.39
N SER A 242 -1.29 -11.50 -18.05
CA SER A 242 -1.34 -11.52 -19.50
C SER A 242 -0.80 -10.22 -20.11
N GLY A 243 -0.30 -10.31 -21.34
CA GLY A 243 0.18 -9.16 -22.11
C GLY A 243 1.67 -8.89 -22.00
N GLN A 244 2.08 -7.72 -22.49
CA GLN A 244 3.48 -7.36 -22.65
C GLN A 244 4.18 -7.08 -21.30
N PRO A 245 5.48 -7.43 -21.18
CA PRO A 245 6.35 -6.97 -20.10
C PRO A 245 6.32 -5.45 -19.92
N ARG A 246 6.32 -5.00 -18.67
CA ARG A 246 6.25 -3.58 -18.33
C ARG A 246 6.93 -3.25 -17.01
N GLU A 247 7.40 -2.02 -16.91
CA GLU A 247 7.90 -1.40 -15.68
C GLU A 247 6.96 -0.27 -15.23
N GLY A 248 7.15 0.22 -14.01
CA GLY A 248 6.34 1.30 -13.44
C GLY A 248 4.86 0.93 -13.27
N ALA A 249 4.54 -0.37 -13.26
CA ALA A 249 3.22 -0.82 -12.83
C ALA A 249 3.15 -0.76 -11.30
N SER A 250 1.96 -0.45 -10.77
CA SER A 250 1.72 -0.41 -9.33
C SER A 250 1.02 -1.68 -8.89
N LEU A 251 1.29 -2.14 -7.66
CA LEU A 251 0.69 -3.35 -7.09
C LEU A 251 0.21 -3.05 -5.67
N ALA A 252 -1.04 -3.43 -5.37
CA ALA A 252 -1.60 -3.31 -4.03
C ALA A 252 -2.30 -4.62 -3.64
N LEU A 253 -2.11 -5.06 -2.40
CA LEU A 253 -2.88 -6.16 -1.83
C LEU A 253 -4.06 -5.58 -1.04
N VAL A 254 -5.28 -6.00 -1.37
CA VAL A 254 -6.49 -5.64 -0.62
C VAL A 254 -7.27 -6.91 -0.34
N GLY A 255 -7.49 -7.21 0.94
CA GLY A 255 -8.05 -8.49 1.36
C GLY A 255 -7.17 -9.64 0.89
N SER A 256 -7.74 -10.60 0.14
CA SER A 256 -6.96 -11.69 -0.46
C SER A 256 -6.51 -11.46 -1.90
N ARG A 257 -6.78 -10.29 -2.49
CA ARG A 257 -6.54 -10.03 -3.92
C ARG A 257 -5.42 -9.03 -4.14
N LEU A 258 -4.50 -9.39 -5.04
CA LEU A 258 -3.53 -8.47 -5.61
C LEU A 258 -4.19 -7.70 -6.75
N TYR A 259 -3.97 -6.40 -6.79
CA TYR A 259 -4.44 -5.50 -7.84
C TYR A 259 -3.24 -4.82 -8.49
N ARG A 260 -3.18 -4.93 -9.81
CA ARG A 260 -2.15 -4.33 -10.65
C ARG A 260 -2.76 -3.23 -11.50
N PHE A 261 -2.07 -2.11 -11.58
CA PHE A 261 -2.53 -0.93 -12.32
C PHE A 261 -1.40 -0.28 -13.14
N GLY A 262 -1.70 0.07 -14.37
CA GLY A 262 -0.82 0.86 -15.25
C GLY A 262 0.47 0.16 -15.69
N GLY A 263 1.49 0.98 -15.91
CA GLY A 263 2.83 0.60 -16.34
C GLY A 263 3.12 0.83 -17.83
N LYS A 264 4.41 0.92 -18.13
CA LYS A 264 4.95 1.21 -19.46
C LYS A 264 5.63 -0.03 -20.05
N GLY A 265 5.12 -0.49 -21.19
CA GLY A 265 5.73 -1.57 -21.97
C GLY A 265 6.75 -1.06 -22.99
N VAL A 266 7.26 -1.95 -23.84
CA VAL A 266 8.27 -1.61 -24.86
C VAL A 266 7.75 -0.60 -25.88
N GLU A 267 6.52 -0.78 -26.36
CA GLU A 267 5.97 0.01 -27.48
C GLU A 267 4.75 0.86 -27.08
N THR A 268 4.14 0.58 -25.93
CA THR A 268 2.87 1.19 -25.51
C THR A 268 2.79 1.33 -24.01
N PHE A 269 2.15 2.41 -23.55
CA PHE A 269 1.60 2.44 -22.20
C PHE A 269 0.45 1.44 -22.12
N THR A 270 0.37 0.67 -21.03
CA THR A 270 -0.84 -0.11 -20.82
C THR A 270 -1.96 0.87 -20.51
N SER A 271 -3.13 0.66 -21.14
CA SER A 271 -4.37 1.35 -20.79
C SER A 271 -4.59 1.32 -19.27
N GLY A 272 -5.39 2.24 -18.72
CA GLY A 272 -5.75 2.27 -17.28
C GLY A 272 -6.52 1.03 -16.78
N THR A 273 -6.38 -0.11 -17.45
CA THR A 273 -6.93 -1.40 -17.06
C THR A 273 -6.33 -1.83 -15.73
N THR A 274 -7.22 -2.29 -14.86
CA THR A 274 -6.87 -2.86 -13.57
C THR A 274 -7.02 -4.36 -13.69
N GLU A 275 -5.98 -5.11 -13.30
CA GLU A 275 -6.01 -6.57 -13.28
C GLU A 275 -5.94 -7.04 -11.82
N SER A 276 -6.53 -8.19 -11.51
CA SER A 276 -6.48 -8.77 -10.17
C SER A 276 -6.14 -10.26 -10.16
N LEU A 277 -5.54 -10.73 -9.08
CA LEU A 277 -5.22 -12.14 -8.82
C LEU A 277 -5.58 -12.50 -7.38
N ASP A 278 -6.26 -13.62 -7.18
CA ASP A 278 -6.46 -14.16 -5.81
C ASP A 278 -5.15 -14.74 -5.27
N ALA A 279 -4.58 -14.06 -4.28
CA ALA A 279 -3.35 -14.47 -3.60
C ALA A 279 -3.58 -15.54 -2.52
N SER A 280 -4.85 -15.85 -2.18
CA SER A 280 -5.18 -16.83 -1.15
C SER A 280 -4.63 -18.22 -1.42
N HIS A 281 -4.43 -18.56 -2.70
CA HIS A 281 -3.81 -19.81 -3.13
C HIS A 281 -2.38 -19.98 -2.61
N VAL A 282 -1.61 -18.89 -2.47
CA VAL A 282 -0.24 -18.94 -1.95
C VAL A 282 -0.23 -19.45 -0.51
N TRP A 283 -1.11 -18.91 0.34
CA TRP A 283 -1.14 -19.26 1.76
C TRP A 283 -1.81 -20.61 2.05
N LYS A 284 -2.82 -20.99 1.25
CA LYS A 284 -3.47 -22.31 1.35
C LYS A 284 -2.49 -23.47 1.08
N HIS A 285 -1.46 -23.22 0.27
CA HIS A 285 -0.50 -24.24 -0.17
C HIS A 285 0.91 -24.07 0.42
N ALA A 286 1.16 -22.99 1.17
CA ALA A 286 2.46 -22.68 1.78
C ALA A 286 3.04 -23.79 2.68
N GLY A 287 2.20 -24.72 3.19
CA GLY A 287 2.66 -25.85 3.99
C GLY A 287 3.51 -26.90 3.23
N GLY A 288 3.52 -26.89 1.88
CA GLY A 288 4.11 -27.96 1.05
C GLY A 288 5.28 -27.56 0.16
N GLY A 289 5.74 -26.30 0.19
CA GLY A 289 6.94 -25.85 -0.52
C GLY A 289 6.78 -25.39 -1.98
N THR A 290 5.65 -25.67 -2.64
CA THR A 290 5.29 -25.06 -3.93
C THR A 290 3.80 -24.76 -4.00
N THR A 291 3.44 -23.59 -4.55
CA THR A 291 2.05 -23.27 -4.88
C THR A 291 1.69 -24.05 -6.16
N PRO A 292 0.78 -25.04 -6.12
CA PRO A 292 0.35 -25.70 -7.35
C PRO A 292 -0.27 -24.66 -8.27
N LEU A 293 0.07 -24.68 -9.56
CA LEU A 293 -0.70 -23.98 -10.57
C LEU A 293 -2.06 -24.68 -10.68
N THR A 294 -2.99 -24.31 -9.81
CA THR A 294 -4.36 -24.80 -9.86
C THR A 294 -4.99 -24.38 -11.17
N SER A 295 -5.67 -25.29 -11.86
CA SER A 295 -6.38 -24.98 -13.10
C SER A 295 -7.33 -23.80 -12.88
N GLY A 296 -7.19 -22.76 -13.70
CA GLY A 296 -7.99 -21.53 -13.60
C GLY A 296 -7.45 -20.45 -12.66
N TRP A 297 -6.31 -20.65 -11.99
CA TRP A 297 -5.66 -19.58 -11.23
C TRP A 297 -4.86 -18.68 -12.18
N GLY A 298 -5.31 -17.44 -12.33
CA GLY A 298 -4.72 -16.48 -13.24
C GLY A 298 -5.21 -15.07 -12.99
N TRP A 299 -4.59 -14.12 -13.68
CA TRP A 299 -4.98 -12.72 -13.63
C TRP A 299 -6.30 -12.51 -14.37
N GLU A 300 -7.17 -11.69 -13.78
CA GLU A 300 -8.47 -11.33 -14.30
C GLU A 300 -8.56 -9.82 -14.46
N GLU A 301 -9.06 -9.35 -15.60
CA GLU A 301 -9.36 -7.93 -15.78
C GLU A 301 -10.54 -7.52 -14.88
N VAL A 302 -10.36 -6.43 -14.12
CA VAL A 302 -11.40 -5.82 -13.32
C VAL A 302 -12.35 -5.08 -14.26
N LYS A 303 -13.51 -5.69 -14.54
CA LYS A 303 -14.50 -5.11 -15.46
C LYS A 303 -15.08 -3.83 -14.90
N HIS A 304 -14.87 -2.74 -15.61
CA HIS A 304 -15.51 -1.46 -15.35
C HIS A 304 -16.88 -1.45 -16.05
N VAL A 305 -17.97 -1.44 -15.28
CA VAL A 305 -19.34 -1.41 -15.83
C VAL A 305 -20.02 -0.14 -15.32
N ASP A 306 -20.45 0.75 -16.21
CA ASP A 306 -21.40 1.79 -15.86
C ASP A 306 -22.83 1.22 -15.91
N SER A 307 -23.75 1.78 -15.14
CA SER A 307 -25.14 1.32 -15.10
C SER A 307 -25.91 1.57 -16.42
N LYS A 308 -25.27 2.12 -17.45
CA LYS A 308 -25.88 2.58 -18.71
C LYS A 308 -25.14 2.17 -20.00
N GLY A 309 -24.08 1.37 -19.96
CA GLY A 309 -23.30 0.95 -21.12
C GLY A 309 -22.52 2.07 -21.84
N SER A 310 -22.31 3.21 -21.20
CA SER A 310 -21.52 4.35 -21.71
C SER A 310 -20.04 4.24 -21.31
N ALA A 311 -19.17 4.98 -21.99
CA ALA A 311 -17.72 4.98 -21.70
C ALA A 311 -17.47 5.29 -20.21
N VAL A 312 -16.86 4.34 -19.51
CA VAL A 312 -16.55 4.46 -18.08
C VAL A 312 -15.51 5.55 -17.88
N VAL A 313 -15.81 6.52 -17.02
CA VAL A 313 -14.82 7.51 -16.58
C VAL A 313 -13.74 6.75 -15.81
N ALA A 314 -12.52 6.75 -16.31
CA ALA A 314 -11.38 6.04 -15.75
C ALA A 314 -10.13 6.92 -15.85
N PRO A 315 -9.12 6.71 -14.99
CA PRO A 315 -7.84 7.39 -15.13
C PRO A 315 -7.22 7.07 -16.49
N GLN A 316 -6.63 8.08 -17.13
CA GLN A 316 -5.83 7.86 -18.32
C GLN A 316 -4.64 6.92 -18.04
N ALA A 317 -4.14 6.28 -19.11
CA ALA A 317 -2.98 5.41 -19.08
C ALA A 317 -1.76 6.12 -18.45
N ARG A 318 -1.06 5.41 -17.54
CA ARG A 318 0.04 5.97 -16.76
C ARG A 318 1.00 4.90 -16.22
N SER A 319 2.23 5.30 -15.92
CA SER A 319 3.21 4.51 -15.17
C SER A 319 3.60 5.23 -13.88
N ASP A 320 4.28 4.54 -12.98
CA ASP A 320 4.86 5.06 -11.74
C ASP A 320 3.85 5.79 -10.86
N ALA A 321 2.57 5.40 -10.99
CA ALA A 321 1.50 5.91 -10.16
C ALA A 321 1.61 5.30 -8.76
N GLY A 322 1.26 6.07 -7.74
CA GLY A 322 1.05 5.50 -6.41
C GLY A 322 -0.22 4.67 -6.40
N LEU A 323 -0.21 3.46 -5.84
CA LEU A 323 -1.41 2.64 -5.67
C LEU A 323 -1.47 2.12 -4.23
N VAL A 324 -2.55 2.46 -3.53
CA VAL A 324 -2.75 2.07 -2.12
C VAL A 324 -4.16 1.52 -1.91
N GLY A 325 -4.27 0.52 -1.03
CA GLY A 325 -5.54 -0.04 -0.60
C GLY A 325 -6.14 0.79 0.52
N VAL A 326 -7.43 1.10 0.43
CA VAL A 326 -8.13 1.92 1.41
C VAL A 326 -9.40 1.24 1.88
N THR A 327 -9.55 1.16 3.19
CA THR A 327 -10.80 0.70 3.81
C THR A 327 -11.48 1.90 4.47
N THR A 328 -12.71 2.20 4.07
CA THR A 328 -13.52 3.20 4.76
C THR A 328 -14.21 2.57 5.97
N GLY A 329 -14.61 3.39 6.96
CA GLY A 329 -15.13 2.91 8.26
C GLY A 329 -16.41 2.06 8.19
N GLN A 330 -16.95 1.83 6.99
CA GLN A 330 -18.14 1.03 6.73
C GLN A 330 -17.84 -0.34 6.08
N GLY A 331 -16.56 -0.75 6.02
CA GLY A 331 -16.15 -2.05 5.47
C GLY A 331 -16.16 -2.11 3.95
N ARG A 332 -16.06 -0.96 3.26
CA ARG A 332 -15.85 -0.91 1.81
C ARG A 332 -14.36 -0.74 1.53
N HIS A 333 -13.90 -1.43 0.49
CA HIS A 333 -12.54 -1.36 0.02
C HIS A 333 -12.44 -0.56 -1.28
N TYR A 334 -11.38 0.22 -1.39
CA TYR A 334 -11.06 1.02 -2.55
C TYR A 334 -9.57 0.87 -2.89
N LEU A 335 -9.22 1.11 -4.14
CA LEU A 335 -7.85 1.46 -4.52
C LEU A 335 -7.79 2.96 -4.75
N LEU A 336 -6.77 3.62 -4.21
CA LEU A 336 -6.42 4.98 -4.62
C LEU A 336 -5.23 4.94 -5.56
N ALA A 337 -5.42 5.47 -6.78
CA ALA A 337 -4.35 5.75 -7.72
C ALA A 337 -3.97 7.24 -7.64
N VAL A 338 -2.71 7.54 -7.37
CA VAL A 338 -2.20 8.90 -7.14
C VAL A 338 -1.16 9.23 -8.20
N GLY A 339 -1.35 10.33 -8.93
CA GLY A 339 -0.38 10.87 -9.87
C GLY A 339 0.10 9.85 -10.91
N GLY A 340 1.40 9.87 -11.18
CA GLY A 340 2.08 9.03 -12.17
C GLY A 340 2.58 9.82 -13.37
N GLU A 341 3.13 9.11 -14.35
CA GLU A 341 3.70 9.65 -15.58
C GLU A 341 2.84 9.23 -16.78
N THR A 342 2.63 10.16 -17.70
CA THR A 342 1.93 9.91 -18.98
C THR A 342 2.86 9.36 -20.04
N GLU A 343 2.29 8.91 -21.16
CA GLU A 343 3.06 8.46 -22.33
C GLU A 343 4.03 9.52 -22.88
N ASN A 344 3.67 10.80 -22.74
CA ASN A 344 4.50 11.93 -23.18
C ASN A 344 5.53 12.37 -22.14
N GLY A 345 5.68 11.66 -21.02
CA GLY A 345 6.62 12.00 -19.95
C GLY A 345 6.15 13.13 -19.02
N SER A 346 4.92 13.61 -19.17
CA SER A 346 4.34 14.62 -18.26
C SER A 346 3.82 13.96 -16.99
N TYR A 347 4.02 14.61 -15.84
CA TYR A 347 3.53 14.13 -14.54
C TYR A 347 2.08 14.56 -14.26
N LEU A 348 1.39 13.72 -13.49
CA LEU A 348 -0.01 13.90 -13.13
C LEU A 348 -0.19 14.34 -11.68
N ASP A 349 -1.26 15.08 -11.45
CA ASP A 349 -1.65 15.67 -10.17
C ASP A 349 -3.02 15.19 -9.68
N ASP A 350 -3.63 14.24 -10.38
CA ASP A 350 -4.94 13.69 -10.09
C ASP A 350 -4.87 12.55 -9.06
N ILE A 351 -5.99 12.34 -8.34
CA ILE A 351 -6.17 11.24 -7.42
C ILE A 351 -7.47 10.55 -7.78
N TRP A 352 -7.42 9.25 -8.03
CA TRP A 352 -8.56 8.44 -8.45
C TRP A 352 -8.85 7.37 -7.43
N ALA A 353 -10.15 7.07 -7.24
CA ALA A 353 -10.61 5.97 -6.40
C ALA A 353 -11.35 4.93 -7.25
N LEU A 354 -10.93 3.67 -7.14
CA LEU A 354 -11.68 2.52 -7.67
C LEU A 354 -12.39 1.84 -6.52
N GLN A 355 -13.73 1.77 -6.56
CA GLN A 355 -14.48 1.00 -5.58
C GLN A 355 -14.37 -0.50 -5.89
N LEU A 356 -13.88 -1.28 -4.94
CA LEU A 356 -13.71 -2.73 -5.07
C LEU A 356 -14.99 -3.46 -4.64
N SER A 357 -15.22 -4.63 -5.24
CA SER A 357 -16.26 -5.56 -4.82
C SER A 357 -16.10 -5.94 -3.34
N PRO A 358 -17.17 -5.91 -2.53
CA PRO A 358 -17.11 -6.39 -1.16
C PRO A 358 -16.76 -7.88 -1.14
N GLU A 359 -15.82 -8.30 -0.27
CA GLU A 359 -15.64 -9.72 0.00
C GLU A 359 -16.92 -10.31 0.62
N HIS A 360 -17.24 -11.55 0.25
CA HIS A 360 -18.39 -12.27 0.81
C HIS A 360 -18.30 -12.27 2.34
N SER A 361 -19.39 -11.90 3.03
CA SER A 361 -19.57 -11.78 4.50
C SER A 361 -19.36 -10.40 5.16
N THR A 362 -19.10 -9.33 4.41
CA THR A 362 -19.00 -7.97 5.01
C THR A 362 -20.36 -7.25 5.16
N ALA A 363 -20.45 -6.30 6.09
CA ALA A 363 -21.62 -5.41 6.23
C ALA A 363 -21.87 -4.58 4.94
N ALA A 364 -20.82 -4.29 4.17
CA ALA A 364 -20.92 -3.69 2.84
C ALA A 364 -21.60 -4.63 1.82
N ALA A 365 -21.25 -5.92 1.80
CA ALA A 365 -21.92 -6.92 0.96
C ALA A 365 -23.43 -7.01 1.24
N MET A 366 -23.83 -6.96 2.52
CA MET A 366 -25.25 -6.92 2.92
C MET A 366 -25.93 -5.61 2.46
N LYS A 367 -25.26 -4.45 2.58
CA LYS A 367 -25.78 -3.16 2.10
C LYS A 367 -25.95 -3.12 0.58
N ASP A 368 -24.98 -3.65 -0.17
CA ASP A 368 -25.01 -3.62 -1.64
C ASP A 368 -26.06 -4.61 -2.19
N SER A 369 -26.26 -5.75 -1.52
CA SER A 369 -27.42 -6.63 -1.75
C SER A 369 -28.76 -5.87 -1.58
N ILE A 370 -28.89 -5.06 -0.53
CA ILE A 370 -30.08 -4.25 -0.29
C ILE A 370 -30.21 -3.13 -1.34
N ARG A 371 -29.12 -2.43 -1.72
CA ARG A 371 -29.12 -1.39 -2.77
C ARG A 371 -29.52 -1.95 -4.14
N ALA A 372 -28.95 -3.09 -4.52
CA ALA A 372 -29.30 -3.78 -5.76
C ALA A 372 -30.80 -4.17 -5.78
N SER A 373 -31.33 -4.62 -4.63
CA SER A 373 -32.75 -4.97 -4.49
C SER A 373 -33.71 -3.78 -4.66
N ILE A 374 -33.25 -2.54 -4.44
CA ILE A 374 -34.02 -1.30 -4.63
C ILE A 374 -33.64 -0.53 -5.90
N LYS A 375 -32.92 -1.16 -6.86
CA LYS A 375 -32.45 -0.55 -8.13
C LYS A 375 -31.61 0.73 -7.93
N LYS A 376 -30.85 0.84 -6.83
CA LYS A 376 -29.85 1.90 -6.66
C LYS A 376 -28.49 1.44 -7.15
N ASP A 377 -27.74 2.35 -7.76
CA ASP A 377 -26.38 2.09 -8.25
C ASP A 377 -25.44 1.76 -7.06
N THR A 378 -24.64 0.71 -7.23
CA THR A 378 -23.64 0.27 -6.25
C THR A 378 -22.27 0.88 -6.53
N HIS A 379 -22.06 1.46 -7.73
CA HIS A 379 -20.79 1.98 -8.24
C HIS A 379 -19.62 0.98 -8.17
N GLU A 380 -19.93 -0.31 -8.13
CA GLU A 380 -18.95 -1.37 -8.02
C GLU A 380 -18.05 -1.40 -9.27
N SER A 381 -16.73 -1.50 -9.06
CA SER A 381 -15.72 -1.48 -10.12
C SER A 381 -15.70 -0.20 -10.96
N GLN A 382 -16.21 0.92 -10.42
CA GLN A 382 -16.15 2.22 -11.08
C GLN A 382 -15.03 3.08 -10.51
N TRP A 383 -14.33 3.78 -11.40
CA TRP A 383 -13.38 4.82 -11.07
C TRP A 383 -14.11 6.15 -10.88
N ALA A 384 -13.68 6.94 -9.91
CA ALA A 384 -14.05 8.35 -9.81
C ALA A 384 -12.86 9.17 -9.31
N GLU A 385 -12.70 10.39 -9.83
CA GLU A 385 -11.72 11.32 -9.31
C GLU A 385 -12.11 11.72 -7.87
N VAL A 386 -11.14 11.67 -6.96
CA VAL A 386 -11.33 12.01 -5.55
C VAL A 386 -11.51 13.51 -5.43
N LEU A 387 -12.52 13.91 -4.65
CA LEU A 387 -12.68 15.29 -4.22
C LEU A 387 -11.77 15.54 -3.03
N TYR A 388 -10.97 16.58 -3.05
CA TYR A 388 -10.07 16.86 -1.94
C TYR A 388 -10.06 18.31 -1.49
N GLN A 389 -9.70 18.48 -0.23
CA GLN A 389 -9.52 19.78 0.42
C GLN A 389 -8.10 19.84 1.01
N HIS A 390 -7.38 20.92 0.73
CA HIS A 390 -6.09 21.18 1.38
C HIS A 390 -6.33 21.70 2.80
N VAL A 391 -5.66 21.08 3.77
CA VAL A 391 -5.81 21.41 5.19
C VAL A 391 -4.47 21.59 5.86
N ASP A 392 -4.44 22.36 6.95
CA ASP A 392 -3.28 22.45 7.82
C ASP A 392 -3.14 21.20 8.72
N THR A 393 -2.13 21.19 9.58
CA THR A 393 -1.91 20.12 10.56
C THR A 393 -3.00 20.01 11.62
N LYS A 394 -3.86 21.02 11.77
CA LYS A 394 -5.04 21.00 12.64
C LYS A 394 -6.31 20.54 11.92
N GLY A 395 -6.23 20.30 10.61
CA GLY A 395 -7.36 19.91 9.78
C GLY A 395 -8.27 21.07 9.40
N GLU A 396 -7.83 22.31 9.62
CA GLU A 396 -8.53 23.51 9.17
C GLU A 396 -8.22 23.78 7.69
N GLU A 397 -9.22 24.30 6.97
CA GLU A 397 -9.05 24.65 5.57
C GLU A 397 -8.04 25.78 5.41
N GLU A 398 -6.96 25.51 4.69
CA GLU A 398 -5.98 26.53 4.36
C GLU A 398 -6.38 27.24 3.07
N LYS A 399 -6.88 28.48 3.22
CA LYS A 399 -7.13 29.36 2.06
C LYS A 399 -5.81 29.72 1.40
N GLU A 400 -5.77 29.56 0.07
CA GLU A 400 -4.64 29.75 -0.86
C GLU A 400 -3.36 30.38 -0.25
N ILE A 401 -2.35 29.55 -0.03
CA ILE A 401 -1.00 29.99 0.33
C ILE A 401 -0.14 30.00 -0.95
N PRO A 402 0.66 31.07 -1.22
CA PRO A 402 1.55 31.13 -2.38
C PRO A 402 2.49 29.91 -2.49
N GLY A 403 2.59 29.32 -3.68
CA GLY A 403 3.45 28.15 -3.95
C GLY A 403 2.82 26.78 -3.67
N ARG A 404 1.50 26.71 -3.43
CA ARG A 404 0.77 25.44 -3.32
C ARG A 404 0.34 24.88 -4.68
N PRO A 405 0.22 23.54 -4.78
CA PRO A 405 -0.36 22.93 -5.95
C PRO A 405 -1.85 23.30 -6.08
N LYS A 406 -2.27 23.63 -7.30
CA LYS A 406 -3.67 23.96 -7.61
C LYS A 406 -4.58 22.73 -7.60
N LYS A 407 -4.00 21.54 -7.75
CA LYS A 407 -4.69 20.27 -7.92
C LYS A 407 -3.88 19.16 -7.23
N GLY A 408 -4.59 18.26 -6.55
CA GLY A 408 -4.05 17.15 -5.76
C GLY A 408 -2.81 17.51 -4.96
N LEU A 409 -1.73 16.76 -5.19
CA LEU A 409 -0.42 16.93 -4.53
C LEU A 409 0.55 17.80 -5.35
N GLY A 410 0.08 18.36 -6.46
CA GLY A 410 0.90 18.94 -7.52
C GLY A 410 1.39 17.89 -8.51
N ALA A 411 1.63 18.31 -9.75
CA ALA A 411 2.10 17.40 -10.80
C ALA A 411 3.51 16.91 -10.44
N ARG A 412 3.58 15.65 -10.03
CA ARG A 412 4.83 15.00 -9.61
C ARG A 412 4.85 13.53 -9.95
N GLY A 413 6.04 13.00 -10.24
CA GLY A 413 6.28 11.58 -10.48
C GLY A 413 7.44 11.06 -9.64
N GLN A 414 7.67 9.74 -9.70
CA GLN A 414 8.82 9.10 -9.03
C GLN A 414 8.90 9.37 -7.52
N PHE A 415 7.78 9.65 -6.88
CA PHE A 415 7.67 9.85 -5.44
C PHE A 415 7.53 8.51 -4.71
N GLY A 416 7.84 8.49 -3.41
CA GLY A 416 7.49 7.38 -2.54
C GLY A 416 6.02 7.49 -2.12
N ILE A 417 5.30 6.37 -2.07
CA ILE A 417 3.98 6.28 -1.44
C ILE A 417 3.90 5.04 -0.54
N ALA A 418 3.19 5.17 0.58
CA ALA A 418 2.87 4.04 1.46
C ALA A 418 1.46 4.15 2.02
N ASN A 419 0.86 3.01 2.34
CA ASN A 419 -0.34 2.96 3.18
C ASN A 419 -0.04 3.67 4.50
N GLY A 420 -0.98 4.49 4.97
CA GLY A 420 -0.93 5.08 6.30
C GLY A 420 -1.25 4.03 7.36
N THR A 421 -1.17 4.42 8.64
CA THR A 421 -1.56 3.57 9.77
C THR A 421 -2.78 4.15 10.47
N GLU A 422 -3.62 3.29 11.03
CA GLU A 422 -4.82 3.73 11.77
C GLU A 422 -4.51 4.68 12.93
N VAL A 423 -3.29 4.60 13.47
CA VAL A 423 -2.80 5.39 14.60
C VAL A 423 -2.78 6.89 14.29
N ASP A 424 -2.55 7.29 13.04
CA ASP A 424 -2.32 8.69 12.67
C ASP A 424 -3.41 9.30 11.77
N GLY A 425 -4.49 8.57 11.52
CA GLY A 425 -5.63 9.04 10.72
C GLY A 425 -5.35 9.15 9.20
N ALA A 426 -4.10 9.19 8.76
CA ALA A 426 -3.75 9.19 7.35
C ALA A 426 -4.09 7.84 6.68
N THR A 427 -4.68 7.95 5.49
CA THR A 427 -4.93 6.82 4.60
C THR A 427 -3.69 6.43 3.81
N CYS A 428 -2.94 7.42 3.32
CA CYS A 428 -1.62 7.19 2.73
C CYS A 428 -0.70 8.40 2.94
N VAL A 429 0.60 8.15 2.81
CA VAL A 429 1.65 9.17 2.89
C VAL A 429 2.43 9.15 1.59
N VAL A 430 2.62 10.33 1.00
CA VAL A 430 3.40 10.55 -0.22
C VAL A 430 4.61 11.41 0.12
N TRP A 431 5.78 11.11 -0.43
CA TRP A 431 7.00 11.88 -0.18
C TRP A 431 7.84 12.10 -1.42
N GLY A 432 8.37 13.31 -1.55
CA GLY A 432 9.34 13.70 -2.58
C GLY A 432 8.81 13.58 -4.01
N GLY A 433 9.66 13.03 -4.88
CA GLY A 433 9.41 12.93 -6.33
C GLY A 433 10.08 14.06 -7.13
N VAL A 434 9.70 14.16 -8.40
CA VAL A 434 10.16 15.20 -9.32
C VAL A 434 8.95 15.95 -9.86
N ASP A 435 9.02 17.28 -9.92
CA ASP A 435 7.98 18.11 -10.52
C ASP A 435 8.14 18.26 -12.04
N THR A 436 7.22 18.99 -12.68
CA THR A 436 7.23 19.21 -14.14
C THR A 436 8.41 20.05 -14.64
N GLU A 437 9.14 20.71 -13.75
CA GLU A 437 10.35 21.49 -14.09
C GLU A 437 11.63 20.67 -13.88
N GLY A 438 11.51 19.41 -13.45
CA GLY A 438 12.64 18.54 -13.16
C GLY A 438 13.23 18.75 -11.77
N LYS A 439 12.59 19.57 -10.93
CA LYS A 439 13.09 19.82 -9.57
C LYS A 439 12.72 18.65 -8.66
N VAL A 440 13.72 18.15 -7.93
CA VAL A 440 13.53 17.11 -6.95
C VAL A 440 12.86 17.69 -5.70
N MET A 441 11.67 17.19 -5.40
CA MET A 441 10.85 17.65 -4.29
C MET A 441 11.27 16.97 -2.99
N GLY A 442 11.23 17.71 -1.89
CA GLY A 442 11.54 17.21 -0.54
C GLY A 442 10.39 17.30 0.45
N ASP A 443 9.20 17.69 0.00
CA ASP A 443 8.00 17.75 0.82
C ASP A 443 7.24 16.42 0.83
N GLY A 444 6.48 16.21 1.89
CA GLY A 444 5.54 15.10 2.05
C GLY A 444 4.08 15.55 2.07
N TRP A 445 3.18 14.59 1.93
CA TRP A 445 1.74 14.78 2.00
C TRP A 445 1.09 13.64 2.77
N MET A 446 0.21 13.98 3.71
CA MET A 446 -0.73 13.04 4.32
C MET A 446 -2.07 13.17 3.61
N VAL A 447 -2.55 12.06 3.06
CA VAL A 447 -3.87 11.96 2.42
C VAL A 447 -4.78 11.21 3.37
N THR A 448 -5.88 11.84 3.78
CA THR A 448 -6.87 11.24 4.69
C THR A 448 -8.22 11.16 4.00
N VAL A 449 -8.71 9.95 3.72
CA VAL A 449 -10.04 9.72 3.15
C VAL A 449 -11.09 9.77 4.24
N ASP A 450 -12.19 10.49 3.99
CA ASP A 450 -13.33 10.57 4.91
C ASP A 450 -13.95 9.18 5.13
N ARG A 451 -14.15 8.80 6.39
CA ARG A 451 -14.64 7.47 6.80
C ARG A 451 -16.16 7.35 6.84
#